data_AF-A0A7S3FYJ9-F1
#
_entry.id   AF-A0A7S3FYJ9-F1
#
_cell.length_a   1.000
_cell.length_b   1.000
_cell.length_c   1.000
_cell.angle_alpha   90.00
_cell.angle_beta   90.00
_cell.angle_gamma   90.00
#
_symmetry.space_group_name_H-M   'P 1'
#
loop_
_entity.id
_entity.type
_entity.pdbx_description
1 polymer ?
#
loop_
_entity_poly.entity_id
_entity_poly.type
_entity_poly.pdbx_seq_one_letter_code
_entity_poly.pdbx_strand_id
1 'polypeptide(L)'
;MLHSLEGHIEAVTSGCFLPSLQQSTFPAFAAATASKDGEVKVWDMNAGKEVESLSCGENLLSLAATRGDQGDFIAAGATSGSIYSFNLRTLEPYLQLKGAP
;
A
#
# COMPACT_ATOMS: atom_id res chain seq x y z
N MET A 1 2.12 -15.63 18.75
CA MET A 1 2.19 -15.07 17.39
C MET A 1 0.98 -15.61 16.64
N LEU A 2 0.10 -14.75 16.10
CA LEU A 2 -1.17 -15.20 15.51
C LEU A 2 -1.11 -15.32 13.98
N HIS A 3 -0.41 -14.43 13.27
CA HIS A 3 -0.12 -14.56 11.83
C HIS A 3 1.22 -13.89 11.45
N SER A 4 1.90 -14.46 10.45
CA SER A 4 3.08 -13.91 9.75
C SER A 4 2.67 -13.63 8.30
N LEU A 5 2.99 -12.46 7.77
CA LEU A 5 2.73 -12.09 6.38
C LEU A 5 4.07 -12.01 5.67
N GLU A 6 4.37 -13.04 4.88
CA GLU A 6 5.65 -13.22 4.19
C GLU A 6 5.44 -13.05 2.69
N GLY A 7 6.26 -12.20 2.06
CA GLY A 7 6.16 -11.97 0.61
C GLY A 7 7.08 -10.88 0.08
N HIS A 8 7.40 -9.86 0.88
CA HIS A 8 8.42 -8.88 0.48
C HIS A 8 9.80 -9.53 0.37
N ILE A 9 10.54 -9.14 -0.66
CA ILE A 9 11.88 -9.67 -0.96
C ILE A 9 12.93 -8.96 -0.11
N GLU A 10 12.67 -7.69 0.20
CA GLU A 10 13.55 -6.81 0.96
C GLU A 10 12.87 -6.30 2.25
N ALA A 11 13.59 -5.46 2.99
CA ALA A 11 13.11 -4.91 4.25
C ALA A 11 11.80 -4.13 4.09
N VAL A 12 10.78 -4.52 4.85
CA VAL A 12 9.56 -3.75 5.06
C VAL A 12 9.90 -2.49 5.85
N THR A 13 9.65 -1.33 5.26
CA THR A 13 10.00 -0.02 5.83
C THR A 13 8.84 0.63 6.56
N SER A 14 7.61 0.34 6.14
CA SER A 14 6.40 0.93 6.71
C SER A 14 5.21 -0.01 6.53
N GLY A 15 4.24 0.08 7.42
CA GLY A 15 2.94 -0.58 7.28
C GLY A 15 1.82 0.27 7.85
N CYS A 16 0.62 0.13 7.30
CA CYS A 16 -0.57 0.81 7.80
C CYS A 16 -1.82 -0.07 7.66
N PHE A 17 -2.78 0.10 8.56
CA PHE A 17 -4.12 -0.45 8.37
C PHE A 17 -4.88 0.37 7.35
N LEU A 18 -5.59 -0.31 6.46
CA LEU A 18 -6.45 0.31 5.48
C LEU A 18 -7.81 0.60 6.11
N PRO A 19 -8.43 1.76 5.81
CA PRO A 19 -9.76 2.05 6.29
C PRO A 19 -10.74 0.99 5.76
N SER A 20 -11.61 0.46 6.63
CA SER A 20 -12.54 -0.60 6.24
C SER A 20 -13.43 -0.13 5.07
N LEU A 21 -13.36 -0.81 3.94
CA LEU A 21 -14.25 -0.56 2.81
C LEU A 21 -15.53 -1.36 3.04
N GLN A 22 -16.69 -0.72 2.97
CA GLN A 22 -17.99 -1.41 3.10
C GLN A 22 -18.42 -2.10 1.79
N GLN A 23 -17.55 -2.18 0.78
CA GLN A 23 -17.87 -2.74 -0.54
C GLN A 23 -17.29 -4.15 -0.73
N SER A 24 -18.08 -5.01 -1.38
CA SER A 24 -17.98 -6.47 -1.35
C SER A 24 -16.76 -7.11 -2.04
N THR A 25 -15.92 -6.34 -2.71
CA THR A 25 -14.78 -6.90 -3.49
C THR A 25 -13.45 -6.73 -2.77
N PHE A 26 -13.35 -5.75 -1.87
CA PHE A 26 -12.14 -5.52 -1.09
C PHE A 26 -12.28 -6.17 0.28
N PRO A 27 -11.22 -6.79 0.85
CA PRO A 27 -11.26 -7.31 2.20
C PRO A 27 -11.74 -6.25 3.20
N ALA A 28 -12.68 -6.64 4.07
CA ALA A 28 -13.25 -5.75 5.09
C ALA A 28 -12.18 -5.26 6.09
N PHE A 29 -11.13 -6.07 6.31
CA PHE A 29 -9.99 -5.74 7.14
C PHE A 29 -8.70 -6.03 6.39
N ALA A 30 -7.97 -4.97 6.05
CA ALA A 30 -6.75 -5.07 5.28
C ALA A 30 -5.65 -4.18 5.84
N ALA A 31 -4.42 -4.54 5.51
CA ALA A 31 -3.24 -3.74 5.77
C ALA A 31 -2.46 -3.56 4.48
N ALA A 32 -1.66 -2.50 4.41
CA ALA A 32 -0.68 -2.34 3.35
C ALA A 32 0.71 -2.19 3.95
N THR A 33 1.72 -2.67 3.23
CA THR A 33 3.13 -2.60 3.61
C THR A 33 3.96 -2.06 2.46
N ALA A 34 4.92 -1.20 2.77
CA ALA A 34 5.89 -0.68 1.82
C ALA A 34 7.27 -1.27 2.11
N SER A 35 8.05 -1.50 1.05
CA SER A 35 9.34 -2.17 1.16
C SER A 35 10.40 -1.53 0.28
N LYS A 36 11.67 -1.81 0.61
CA LYS A 36 12.81 -1.45 -0.23
C LYS A 36 12.88 -2.27 -1.53
N ASP A 37 12.06 -3.31 -1.70
CA ASP A 37 11.92 -4.01 -2.99
C ASP A 37 11.19 -3.16 -4.04
N GLY A 38 10.62 -2.04 -3.61
CA GLY A 38 9.90 -1.11 -4.47
C GLY A 38 8.45 -1.48 -4.75
N GLU A 39 7.89 -2.33 -3.90
CA GLU A 39 6.48 -2.70 -3.94
C GLU A 39 5.73 -2.23 -2.69
N VAL A 40 4.45 -1.90 -2.90
CA VAL A 40 3.46 -1.85 -1.82
C VAL A 40 2.61 -3.10 -1.89
N LYS A 41 2.65 -3.95 -0.87
CA LYS A 41 1.76 -5.12 -0.79
C LYS A 41 0.50 -4.78 -0.02
N VAL A 42 -0.63 -5.31 -0.48
CA VAL A 42 -1.93 -5.23 0.19
C VAL A 42 -2.29 -6.61 0.71
N TRP A 43 -2.74 -6.68 1.95
CA TRP A 43 -2.98 -7.94 2.67
C TRP A 43 -4.41 -8.02 3.16
N ASP A 44 -5.05 -9.16 2.94
CA ASP A 44 -6.27 -9.53 3.65
C ASP A 44 -5.88 -10.10 5.01
N MET A 45 -6.20 -9.35 6.05
CA MET A 45 -5.84 -9.70 7.43
C MET A 45 -6.72 -10.80 8.01
N ASN A 46 -7.88 -11.09 7.43
CA ASN A 46 -8.73 -12.21 7.83
C ASN A 46 -8.23 -13.52 7.23
N ALA A 47 -7.83 -13.48 5.95
CA ALA A 47 -7.32 -14.65 5.24
C ALA A 47 -5.83 -14.90 5.47
N GLY A 48 -5.09 -13.89 5.93
CA GLY A 48 -3.63 -13.94 6.10
C GLY A 48 -2.89 -14.06 4.77
N LYS A 49 -3.42 -13.45 3.71
CA LYS A 49 -2.90 -13.59 2.34
C LYS A 49 -2.68 -12.24 1.69
N GLU A 50 -1.68 -12.20 0.81
CA GLU A 50 -1.50 -11.10 -0.13
C GLU A 50 -2.70 -11.05 -1.10
N VAL A 51 -3.24 -9.85 -1.28
CA VAL A 51 -4.31 -9.54 -2.24
C VAL A 51 -3.71 -8.98 -3.52
N GLU A 52 -2.69 -8.13 -3.39
CA GLU A 52 -2.08 -7.41 -4.51
C GLU A 52 -0.68 -6.91 -4.17
N SER A 53 0.16 -6.71 -5.20
CA SER A 53 1.47 -6.07 -5.14
C SER A 53 1.58 -4.90 -6.14
N LEU A 54 1.66 -3.69 -5.60
CA LEU A 54 1.69 -2.45 -6.36
C LEU A 54 3.14 -2.02 -6.59
N SER A 55 3.63 -2.18 -7.81
CA SER A 55 5.00 -1.83 -8.17
C SER A 55 5.17 -0.31 -8.31
N CYS A 56 6.09 0.25 -7.52
CA CYS A 56 6.57 1.64 -7.65
C CYS A 56 7.92 1.71 -8.37
N GLY A 57 8.67 0.59 -8.40
CA GLY A 57 9.94 0.46 -9.10
C GLY A 57 11.14 1.12 -8.41
N GLU A 58 11.01 1.53 -7.14
CA GLU A 58 12.09 2.13 -6.36
C GLU A 58 11.88 2.01 -4.85
N ASN A 59 12.95 2.18 -4.06
CA ASN A 59 12.94 2.00 -2.61
C ASN A 59 11.92 2.90 -1.89
N LEU A 60 10.93 2.27 -1.27
CA LEU A 60 9.89 2.94 -0.49
C LEU A 60 10.29 3.08 0.98
N LEU A 61 9.94 4.22 1.58
CA LEU A 61 10.32 4.59 2.94
C LEU A 61 9.13 4.79 3.87
N SER A 62 7.98 5.18 3.34
CA SER A 62 6.81 5.53 4.14
C SER A 62 5.53 5.17 3.43
N LEU A 63 4.50 4.83 4.19
CA LEU A 63 3.18 4.50 3.67
C LEU A 63 2.10 5.21 4.48
N ALA A 64 1.09 5.74 3.80
CA ALA A 64 -0.11 6.30 4.40
C ALA A 64 -1.34 5.84 3.61
N ALA A 65 -2.47 5.70 4.30
CA ALA A 65 -3.75 5.40 3.69
C ALA A 65 -4.79 6.41 4.18
N THR A 66 -5.69 6.81 3.30
CA THR A 66 -6.75 7.77 3.64
C THR A 66 -8.07 7.37 3.00
N ARG A 67 -9.14 7.82 3.65
CA ARG A 67 -10.50 7.78 3.15
C ARG A 67 -11.01 9.20 3.10
N GLY A 68 -11.47 9.64 1.94
CA GLY A 68 -12.00 10.98 1.76
C GLY A 68 -13.12 11.05 0.73
N ASP A 69 -13.73 12.22 0.63
CA ASP A 69 -14.87 12.47 -0.25
C ASP A 69 -14.52 12.28 -1.74
N GLN A 70 -13.25 12.51 -2.09
CA GLN A 70 -12.72 12.37 -3.45
C GLN A 70 -12.27 10.94 -3.79
N GLY A 71 -12.19 10.06 -2.79
CA GLY A 71 -11.73 8.69 -2.97
C GLY A 71 -10.96 8.15 -1.77
N ASP A 72 -10.73 6.85 -1.84
CA ASP A 72 -9.90 6.10 -0.89
C ASP A 72 -8.53 5.90 -1.55
N PHE A 73 -7.44 6.29 -0.89
CA PHE A 73 -6.10 6.28 -1.49
C PHE A 73 -5.04 5.69 -0.56
N ILE A 74 -4.04 5.04 -1.17
CA ILE A 74 -2.75 4.74 -0.56
C ILE A 74 -1.72 5.69 -1.14
N ALA A 75 -0.84 6.25 -0.30
CA ALA A 75 0.33 7.00 -0.73
C ALA A 75 1.61 6.33 -0.20
N ALA A 76 2.57 6.08 -1.09
CA ALA A 76 3.89 5.57 -0.77
C ALA A 76 4.96 6.61 -1.11
N GLY A 77 5.81 6.93 -0.13
CA GLY A 77 6.92 7.86 -0.29
C GLY A 77 8.21 7.09 -0.61
N ALA A 78 8.92 7.52 -1.64
CA ALA A 78 10.14 6.90 -2.10
C ALA A 78 11.40 7.70 -1.74
N THR A 79 12.55 7.03 -1.81
CA THR A 79 13.86 7.64 -1.50
C THR A 79 14.22 8.76 -2.47
N SER A 80 13.71 8.74 -3.71
CA SER A 80 13.90 9.80 -4.70
C SER A 80 13.14 11.09 -4.39
N GLY A 81 12.30 11.11 -3.34
CA GLY A 81 11.35 12.19 -3.10
C GLY A 81 10.08 12.09 -3.95
N SER A 82 9.90 11.00 -4.71
CA SER A 82 8.64 10.70 -5.38
C SER A 82 7.60 10.18 -4.40
N ILE A 83 6.33 10.50 -4.66
CA ILE A 83 5.17 9.94 -3.98
C ILE A 83 4.31 9.24 -5.03
N TYR A 84 4.06 7.96 -4.78
CA TYR A 84 3.16 7.13 -5.57
C TYR A 84 1.83 7.04 -4.87
N SER A 85 0.75 7.32 -5.59
CA SER A 85 -0.62 7.22 -5.09
C SER A 85 -1.40 6.19 -5.88
N PHE A 86 -2.18 5.38 -5.18
CA PHE A 86 -3.02 4.32 -5.74
C PHE A 86 -4.44 4.45 -5.21
N ASN A 87 -5.41 4.12 -6.05
CA ASN A 87 -6.81 4.03 -5.62
C ASN A 87 -7.00 2.76 -4.77
N LEU A 88 -7.53 2.90 -3.56
CA LEU A 88 -7.74 1.76 -2.65
C LEU A 88 -8.80 0.77 -3.13
N ARG A 89 -9.76 1.19 -3.96
CA ARG A 89 -10.85 0.33 -4.41
C ARG A 89 -10.48 -0.48 -5.64
N THR A 90 -9.77 0.14 -6.57
CA THR A 90 -9.36 -0.51 -7.83
C THR A 90 -7.94 -1.05 -7.78
N LEU A 91 -7.12 -0.59 -6.83
CA LEU A 91 -5.69 -0.86 -6.74
C LEU A 91 -4.90 -0.40 -7.96
N GLU A 92 -5.44 0.55 -8.71
CA GLU A 92 -4.78 1.10 -9.88
C GLU A 92 -3.95 2.34 -9.50
N PRO A 93 -2.83 2.59 -10.22
CA PRO A 93 -2.07 3.82 -10.08
C PRO A 93 -2.94 5.04 -10.33
N TYR A 94 -2.95 5.97 -9.37
CA TYR A 94 -3.71 7.21 -9.46
C TYR A 94 -2.82 8.38 -9.87
N LEU A 95 -1.68 8.56 -9.18
CA LEU A 95 -0.81 9.70 -9.42
C LEU A 95 0.62 9.41 -8.97
N GLN A 96 1.61 9.92 -9.73
CA GLN A 96 2.99 10.02 -9.28
C GLN A 96 3.34 11.50 -9.14
N LEU A 97 3.66 11.92 -7.91
CA LEU A 97 4.20 13.25 -7.63
C LEU A 97 5.71 13.11 -7.52
N LYS A 98 6.47 13.98 -8.17
CA LYS A 98 7.92 14.03 -8.04
C LYS A 98 8.30 15.33 -7.35
N GLY A 99 9.14 15.24 -6.31
CA GLY A 99 9.75 16.42 -5.71
C GLY A 99 10.53 17.21 -6.76
N ALA A 100 10.45 18.55 -6.69
CA ALA A 100 11.32 19.41 -7.47
C ALA A 100 12.78 19.29 -6.95
N PRO A 101 13.80 19.46 -7.82
CA PRO A 101 15.21 19.38 -7.43
C PRO A 101 15.63 20.43 -6.41
#